data_AF-A0A973F303-F1
#
_entry.id   AF-A0A973F303-F1
#
_cell.length_a   1.000
_cell.length_b   1.000
_cell.length_c   1.000
_cell.angle_alpha   90.00
_cell.angle_beta   90.00
_cell.angle_gamma   90.00
#
_symmetry.space_group_name_H-M   'P 1'
#
loop_
_entity.id
_entity.type
_entity.pdbx_description
1 polymer ?
#
loop_
_entity_poly.entity_id
_entity_poly.type
_entity_poly.pdbx_seq_one_letter_code
_entity_poly.pdbx_strand_id
1 'polypeptide(L)'
;MINKKDFLGLYLEEAPLPHAIIRSIECDIFYRNKEYIKHPIVDYGCGDGLFSSVLFNDAIDVGVDLSSSELELAKKRSIYKTLFL
;
A
#
# COMPACT_ATOMS: atom_id res chain seq x y z
N MET A 1 -11.99 14.94 -15.94
CA MET A 1 -11.78 13.48 -15.89
C MET A 1 -10.75 13.21 -14.82
N ILE A 2 -11.07 12.44 -13.77
CA ILE A 2 -10.09 12.05 -12.75
C ILE A 2 -9.09 11.14 -13.46
N ASN A 3 -7.82 11.52 -13.48
CA ASN A 3 -6.76 10.69 -14.05
C ASN A 3 -6.63 9.44 -13.15
N LYS A 4 -7.08 8.29 -13.66
CA LYS A 4 -7.18 7.05 -12.89
C LYS A 4 -5.81 6.39 -12.85
N LYS A 5 -5.25 6.19 -11.64
CA LYS A 5 -4.00 5.42 -11.46
C LYS A 5 -4.23 3.99 -11.95
N ASP A 6 -3.33 3.47 -12.79
CA ASP A 6 -3.43 2.10 -13.31
C ASP A 6 -2.97 1.08 -12.27
N PHE A 7 -3.85 0.81 -11.30
CA PHE A 7 -3.53 -0.13 -10.23
C PHE A 7 -3.35 -1.57 -10.73
N LEU A 8 -4.04 -1.98 -11.79
CA LEU A 8 -3.89 -3.33 -12.31
C LEU A 8 -2.51 -3.51 -12.93
N GLY A 9 -2.06 -2.56 -13.75
CA GLY A 9 -0.70 -2.56 -14.31
C GLY A 9 0.36 -2.61 -13.21
N LEU A 10 0.27 -1.73 -12.21
CA LEU A 10 1.21 -1.68 -11.08
C LEU A 10 1.27 -2.99 -10.30
N TYR A 11 0.15 -3.67 -10.09
CA TYR A 11 0.16 -4.95 -9.38
C TYR A 11 0.63 -6.13 -10.24
N LEU A 12 0.39 -6.11 -11.56
CA LEU A 12 0.88 -7.18 -12.44
C LEU A 12 2.41 -7.20 -12.55
N GLU A 13 3.08 -6.09 -12.24
CA GLU A 13 4.54 -6.02 -12.14
C GLU A 13 5.07 -6.71 -10.86
N GLU A 14 4.26 -6.79 -9.80
CA GLU A 14 4.71 -7.19 -8.46
C GLU A 14 4.08 -8.53 -7.98
N ALA A 15 2.93 -8.93 -8.53
CA ALA A 15 2.13 -10.03 -8.00
C ALA A 15 1.45 -10.89 -9.08
N PRO A 16 1.18 -12.19 -8.79
CA PRO A 16 0.42 -13.06 -9.70
C PRO A 16 -0.98 -12.52 -10.01
N LEU A 17 -1.48 -12.82 -11.20
CA LEU A 17 -2.76 -12.32 -11.73
C LEU A 17 -3.94 -12.40 -10.73
N PRO A 18 -4.20 -13.52 -10.02
CA PRO A 18 -5.33 -13.56 -9.09
C PRO A 18 -5.21 -12.54 -7.95
N HIS A 19 -3.99 -12.31 -7.46
CA HIS A 19 -3.73 -11.33 -6.41
C HIS A 19 -3.83 -9.90 -6.95
N ALA A 20 -3.26 -9.67 -8.14
CA ALA A 20 -3.31 -8.36 -8.79
C ALA A 20 -4.73 -7.87 -9.08
N ILE A 21 -5.63 -8.77 -9.49
CA ILE A 21 -7.04 -8.44 -9.76
C ILE A 21 -7.72 -7.92 -8.49
N ILE A 22 -7.66 -8.66 -7.38
CA ILE A 22 -8.35 -8.27 -6.15
C ILE A 22 -7.73 -6.99 -5.57
N ARG A 23 -6.40 -6.92 -5.49
CA ARG A 23 -5.72 -5.76 -4.90
C ARG A 23 -5.90 -4.47 -5.69
N SER A 24 -5.92 -4.54 -7.03
CA SER A 24 -6.15 -3.35 -7.85
C SER A 24 -7.55 -2.76 -7.66
N ILE A 25 -8.56 -3.61 -7.45
CA ILE A 25 -9.93 -3.18 -7.13
C ILE A 25 -9.98 -2.52 -5.74
N GLU A 26 -9.32 -3.11 -4.74
CA GLU A 26 -9.22 -2.53 -3.39
C GLU A 26 -8.53 -1.15 -3.44
N CYS A 27 -7.40 -1.02 -4.14
CA CYS A 27 -6.71 0.25 -4.30
C CYS A 27 -7.59 1.31 -4.98
N ASP A 28 -8.37 0.94 -6.01
CA ASP A 28 -9.32 1.86 -6.64
C ASP A 28 -10.39 2.36 -5.66
N ILE A 29 -10.93 1.47 -4.82
CA ILE A 29 -11.90 1.84 -3.78
C ILE A 29 -11.27 2.81 -2.78
N PHE A 30 -10.09 2.50 -2.26
CA PHE A 30 -9.38 3.38 -1.31
C PHE A 30 -9.03 4.73 -1.95
N TYR A 31 -8.54 4.72 -3.19
CA TYR A 31 -8.14 5.93 -3.90
C TYR A 31 -9.33 6.87 -4.17
N ARG A 32 -10.50 6.30 -4.49
CA ARG A 32 -11.74 7.08 -4.67
C ARG A 32 -12.32 7.65 -3.38
N ASN A 33 -11.90 7.12 -2.23
CA ASN A 33 -12.35 7.52 -0.89
C ASN A 33 -11.20 8.13 -0.07
N LYS A 34 -10.11 8.58 -0.72
CA LYS A 34 -8.90 9.04 -0.05
C LYS A 34 -9.11 10.28 0.82
N GLU A 35 -10.18 11.04 0.58
CA GLU A 35 -10.56 12.21 1.39
C GLU A 35 -10.90 11.85 2.85
N TYR A 36 -11.28 10.60 3.11
CA TYR A 36 -11.53 10.08 4.45
C TYR A 36 -10.26 9.60 5.14
N ILE A 37 -9.16 9.43 4.40
CA ILE A 37 -7.88 8.94 4.91
C ILE A 37 -6.97 10.14 5.15
N LYS A 38 -6.88 10.58 6.42
CA LYS A 38 -6.10 11.75 6.82
C LYS A 38 -4.99 11.33 7.75
N HIS A 39 -3.85 12.00 7.64
CA HIS A 39 -2.75 11.83 8.59
C HIS A 39 -3.20 12.17 10.03
N PRO A 40 -2.70 11.43 11.04
CA PRO A 40 -1.77 10.30 10.93
C PRO A 40 -2.45 9.01 10.43
N ILE A 41 -1.78 8.29 9.54
CA ILE A 41 -2.25 7.02 8.96
C ILE A 41 -1.42 5.86 9.53
N VAL A 42 -2.11 4.81 9.97
CA VAL A 42 -1.51 3.54 10.41
C VAL A 42 -2.00 2.42 9.50
N ASP A 43 -1.06 1.66 8.94
CA ASP A 43 -1.31 0.46 8.15
C ASP A 43 -1.06 -0.79 9.01
N TYR A 44 -2.13 -1.49 9.39
CA TYR A 44 -2.09 -2.67 10.25
C TYR A 44 -1.98 -3.94 9.42
N GLY A 45 -0.98 -4.78 9.73
CA GLY A 45 -0.65 -5.93 8.89
C GLY A 45 -0.05 -5.47 7.57
N CYS A 46 0.91 -4.54 7.63
CA CYS A 46 1.44 -3.86 6.46
C CYS A 46 2.27 -4.78 5.55
N GLY A 47 2.66 -5.96 6.03
CA GLY A 47 3.48 -6.92 5.28
C GLY A 47 4.74 -6.28 4.72
N ASP A 48 5.04 -6.58 3.46
CA ASP A 48 6.15 -6.00 2.69
C ASP A 48 5.91 -4.56 2.22
N GLY A 49 4.78 -3.96 2.58
CA GLY A 49 4.40 -2.59 2.22
C GLY A 49 3.91 -2.37 0.79
N LEU A 50 3.70 -3.44 0.00
CA LEU A 50 3.30 -3.31 -1.40
C LEU A 50 2.01 -2.50 -1.55
N PHE A 51 0.99 -2.81 -0.77
CA PHE A 51 -0.32 -2.15 -0.88
C PHE A 51 -0.24 -0.65 -0.68
N SER A 52 0.38 -0.20 0.41
CA SER A 52 0.54 1.23 0.68
C SER A 52 1.42 1.90 -0.38
N SER A 53 2.47 1.21 -0.87
CA SER A 53 3.36 1.76 -1.92
C SER A 53 2.64 1.97 -3.26
N VAL A 54 1.67 1.11 -3.57
CA VAL A 54 0.84 1.23 -4.77
C VAL A 54 -0.27 2.25 -4.57
N LEU A 55 -0.87 2.34 -3.39
CA LEU A 55 -2.00 3.22 -3.11
C LEU A 55 -1.59 4.69 -2.96
N PHE A 56 -0.61 4.98 -2.10
CA PHE A 56 -0.19 6.34 -1.78
C PHE A 56 0.93 6.81 -2.69
N ASN A 57 1.00 8.12 -2.92
CA ASN A 57 2.13 8.73 -3.65
C ASN A 57 3.20 9.26 -2.68
N ASP A 58 2.81 9.55 -1.44
CA ASP A 58 3.67 10.09 -0.39
C ASP A 58 3.75 9.09 0.77
N ALA A 59 4.83 9.17 1.55
CA ALA A 59 5.01 8.31 2.71
C ALA A 59 3.93 8.56 3.78
N ILE A 60 3.37 7.48 4.31
CA ILE A 60 2.41 7.49 5.41
C ILE A 60 3.13 7.33 6.77
N ASP A 61 2.42 7.50 7.87
CA ASP A 61 3.06 7.71 9.17
C ASP A 61 3.59 6.42 9.79
N VAL A 62 2.80 5.34 9.78
CA VAL A 62 3.15 4.11 10.49
C VAL A 62 2.72 2.87 9.70
N GLY A 63 3.62 1.90 9.59
CA GLY A 63 3.29 0.51 9.25
C GLY A 63 3.53 -0.41 10.45
N VAL A 64 2.64 -1.37 10.67
CA VAL A 64 2.74 -2.35 11.76
C VAL A 64 2.56 -3.75 11.19
N ASP A 65 3.48 -4.67 11.49
CA ASP A 65 3.33 -6.08 11.13
C ASP A 65 4.06 -6.96 12.15
N LEU A 66 3.48 -8.13 12.48
CA LEU A 66 4.06 -9.06 13.45
C LEU A 66 5.27 -9.84 12.89
N SER A 67 5.53 -9.72 11.59
CA SER A 67 6.63 -10.40 10.90
C SER A 67 7.82 -9.49 10.70
N SER A 68 8.91 -9.73 11.43
CA SER A 68 10.14 -8.95 11.27
C SER A 68 10.73 -9.06 9.87
N SER A 69 10.58 -10.20 9.18
CA SER A 69 11.07 -10.37 7.81
C SER A 69 10.28 -9.53 6.80
N GLU A 70 8.97 -9.41 6.99
CA GLU A 70 8.11 -8.55 6.16
C GLU A 70 8.48 -7.07 6.37
N LEU A 71 8.69 -6.65 7.63
CA LEU A 71 9.12 -5.28 7.94
C LEU A 71 10.45 -4.90 7.29
N GLU A 72 11.41 -5.83 7.17
CA GLU A 72 12.66 -5.58 6.44
C GLU A 72 12.44 -5.37 4.92
N LEU A 73 11.43 -6.01 4.34
CA LEU A 73 11.02 -5.75 2.95
C LEU A 73 10.29 -4.40 2.84
N ALA A 74 9.39 -4.10 3.77
CA ALA A 74 8.65 -2.84 3.83
C ALA A 74 9.57 -1.61 3.92
N LYS A 75 10.68 -1.70 4.67
CA LYS A 75 11.71 -0.64 4.73
C LYS A 75 12.22 -0.25 3.34
N LYS A 76 12.39 -1.20 2.44
CA LYS A 76 12.95 -0.96 1.10
C LYS A 76 12.00 -0.14 0.22
N ARG A 77 10.68 -0.22 0.45
CA ARG A 77 9.68 0.53 -0.31
C ARG A 77 9.58 2.01 0.06
N SER A 78 10.19 2.42 1.19
CA SER A 78 10.24 3.83 1.64
C SER A 78 8.85 4.51 1.77
N ILE A 79 7.80 3.72 2.03
CA ILE A 79 6.42 4.22 2.11
C ILE A 79 5.96 4.56 3.53
N TYR A 80 6.68 4.11 4.56
CA TYR A 80 6.35 4.37 5.97
C TYR A 80 7.42 5.26 6.62
N LYS A 81 7.01 6.29 7.36
CA LYS A 81 7.93 7.10 8.17
C LYS A 81 8.49 6.30 9.35
N THR A 82 7.67 5.43 9.94
CA THR A 82 8.05 4.54 11.05
C THR A 82 7.45 3.14 10.84
N LEU A 83 8.18 2.10 11.26
CA LEU A 83 7.72 0.71 11.26
C LEU A 83 7.78 0.13 12.68
N PHE A 84 6.75 -0.62 13.08
CA PHE A 84 6.69 -1.32 14.36
C PHE A 84 6.40 -2.81 14.16
N LEU A 85 7.00 -3.64 15.02
CA LEU A 85 6.73 -5.06 15.20
C LEU A 85 5.59 -5.28 16.19
#